data_AF-R9MAV3-F1
#
_entry.id   AF-R9MAV3-F1
#
_cell.length_a   1.000
_cell.length_b   1.000
_cell.length_c   1.000
_cell.angle_alpha   90.00
_cell.angle_beta   90.00
_cell.angle_gamma   90.00
#
_symmetry.space_group_name_H-M   'P 1'
#
loop_
_entity.id
_entity.type
_entity.pdbx_description
1 polymer ?
#
loop_
_entity_poly.entity_id
_entity_poly.type
_entity_poly.pdbx_seq_one_letter_code
_entity_poly.pdbx_strand_id
1 'polypeptide(L)'
;MSEKRPRRLAALLSMALAAALLLSACGGGKQDISAFQEKAELLRREALADWVRLELGDTPAGEAGHVVFLSVCDGRERASVYSAAAKTLDEAWENAVFAAGAALEKSGLEPKWLKADLVYLSGSFSAQELKDALDYSEKGFVYYGAALDSNFETALLEAELNAASIYDYENGGIDLDALNGYLKAAGREQVRALPDTYRLFRTAGWICGEDYLVRRISASGLDYGRRIVETVDRETAAPMIRTAAAWIAAQQQKDGGIPVQAGGNVDPAVHARALSALLRAYRLEPSEDLEEAIRRAAAYLADKTVYDSLGRAFLPSGEEITLEAGALASAALAEYEALFQDGKNLEVCRALGNGVLAMLNRTSGQFVHVMDGNFHPVTASRGPGYDGAAVYALCRLYSLTGEAEYLDAARTAADLLISAGTGSGDSRTALAVNELSKCVPDNASYYVFALENAQKNLEAIYGLDTASPGGLVVLMSAYEAYDRMTGYGGSAEGFYLEPLLRTISARAQRQLDGYLFPEYAMYREDPGGVLGAFMTREDGLSVRTAQVCENIEGYNLYCANYENLLADGLLEAGE
;
A
#
# COMPACT_ATOMS: atom_id res chain seq x y z
N MET A 1 45.48 -48.78 59.77
CA MET A 1 44.70 -47.55 60.07
C MET A 1 44.82 -46.65 58.84
N SER A 2 43.78 -46.57 58.02
CA SER A 2 43.75 -45.71 56.83
C SER A 2 42.45 -44.92 56.86
N GLU A 3 42.62 -43.61 56.85
CA GLU A 3 41.60 -42.58 57.09
C GLU A 3 40.47 -42.63 56.06
N LYS A 4 39.24 -42.49 56.56
CA LYS A 4 38.05 -42.24 55.74
C LYS A 4 37.71 -40.75 55.82
N ARG A 5 37.60 -40.15 54.62
CA ARG A 5 36.81 -38.96 54.20
C ARG A 5 37.48 -37.58 54.38
N PRO A 6 37.29 -36.66 53.39
CA PRO A 6 35.95 -36.17 53.03
C PRO A 6 35.67 -35.99 51.52
N ARG A 7 34.93 -36.94 50.92
CA ARG A 7 34.21 -36.73 49.64
C ARG A 7 32.85 -36.01 49.79
N ARG A 8 32.40 -35.72 51.03
CA ARG A 8 31.11 -35.06 51.29
C ARG A 8 31.19 -33.53 51.33
N LEU A 9 32.34 -32.93 51.67
CA LEU A 9 32.49 -31.46 51.64
C LEU A 9 32.56 -30.92 50.21
N ALA A 10 33.27 -31.62 49.30
CA ALA A 10 33.39 -31.21 47.91
C ALA A 10 32.06 -31.23 47.14
N ALA A 11 31.15 -32.16 47.48
CA ALA A 11 29.82 -32.27 46.88
C ALA A 11 28.83 -31.19 47.38
N LEU A 12 28.97 -30.75 48.64
CA LEU A 12 28.17 -29.65 49.20
C LEU A 12 28.62 -28.28 48.68
N LEU A 13 29.93 -28.08 48.50
CA LEU A 13 30.48 -26.86 47.89
C LEU A 13 30.14 -26.72 46.40
N SER A 14 30.09 -27.81 45.65
CA SER A 14 29.70 -27.80 44.23
C SER A 14 28.20 -27.61 44.01
N MET A 15 27.34 -28.12 44.90
CA MET A 15 25.91 -27.80 44.88
C MET A 15 25.62 -26.36 45.33
N ALA A 16 26.36 -25.80 46.28
CA ALA A 16 26.23 -24.41 46.67
C ALA A 16 26.71 -23.44 45.57
N LEU A 17 27.78 -23.78 44.83
CA LEU A 17 28.24 -23.01 43.68
C LEU A 17 27.28 -23.11 42.49
N ALA A 18 26.70 -24.29 42.24
CA ALA A 18 25.69 -24.48 41.19
C ALA A 18 24.36 -23.78 41.54
N ALA A 19 23.95 -23.76 42.81
CA ALA A 19 22.79 -23.00 43.27
C ALA A 19 23.05 -21.49 43.22
N ALA A 20 24.28 -21.03 43.53
CA ALA A 20 24.66 -19.62 43.39
C ALA A 20 24.78 -19.17 41.91
N LEU A 21 25.21 -20.06 41.00
CA LEU A 21 25.25 -19.81 39.56
C LEU A 21 23.85 -19.86 38.92
N LEU A 22 22.93 -20.69 39.44
CA LEU A 22 21.53 -20.69 39.04
C LEU A 22 20.76 -19.49 39.63
N LEU A 23 21.11 -19.03 40.84
CA LEU A 23 20.57 -17.81 41.42
C LEU A 23 21.14 -16.53 40.77
N SER A 24 22.37 -16.56 40.24
CA SER A 24 22.91 -15.47 39.42
C SER A 24 22.38 -15.48 37.98
N ALA A 25 21.87 -16.61 37.49
CA ALA A 25 21.19 -16.70 36.18
C ALA A 25 19.69 -16.33 36.26
N CYS A 26 19.12 -16.25 37.46
CA CYS A 26 17.76 -15.74 37.70
C CYS A 26 17.71 -14.26 38.11
N GLY A 27 18.87 -13.58 38.16
CA GLY A 27 18.96 -12.14 38.28
C GLY A 27 19.10 -11.48 36.91
N GLY A 28 18.12 -11.65 36.03
CA GLY A 28 18.04 -10.83 34.81
C GLY A 28 17.91 -9.39 35.25
N GLY A 29 18.97 -8.57 35.06
CA GLY A 29 18.88 -7.14 35.31
C GLY A 29 17.70 -6.58 34.53
N LYS A 30 16.89 -5.72 35.18
CA LYS A 30 15.83 -4.98 34.49
C LYS A 30 16.43 -4.31 33.27
N GLN A 31 15.87 -4.61 32.09
CA GLN A 31 16.32 -3.99 30.85
C GLN A 31 16.00 -2.49 30.88
N ASP A 32 16.81 -1.69 30.20
CA ASP A 32 16.54 -0.26 30.08
C ASP A 32 15.28 -0.04 29.22
N ILE A 33 14.36 0.75 29.75
CA ILE A 33 13.09 1.11 29.09
C ILE A 33 12.96 2.63 28.92
N SER A 34 14.07 3.37 28.99
CA SER A 34 14.11 4.82 28.88
C SER A 34 13.45 5.35 27.59
N ALA A 35 13.74 4.74 26.45
CA ALA A 35 13.12 5.09 25.17
C ALA A 35 11.58 4.90 25.20
N PHE A 36 11.09 3.81 25.81
CA PHE A 36 9.65 3.60 26.00
C PHE A 36 9.04 4.68 26.89
N GLN A 37 9.69 4.98 28.04
CA GLN A 37 9.20 5.98 29.00
C GLN A 37 9.12 7.37 28.38
N GLU A 38 10.12 7.77 27.60
CA GLU A 38 10.13 9.05 26.89
C GLU A 38 9.00 9.12 25.87
N LYS A 39 8.83 8.10 25.02
CA LYS A 39 7.73 8.05 24.06
C LYS A 39 6.35 8.05 24.75
N ALA A 40 6.21 7.33 25.86
CA ALA A 40 4.97 7.30 26.64
C ALA A 40 4.66 8.67 27.25
N GLU A 41 5.65 9.40 27.76
CA GLU A 41 5.46 10.75 28.29
C GLU A 41 5.06 11.75 27.18
N LEU A 42 5.68 11.66 26.00
CA LEU A 42 5.30 12.48 24.85
C LEU A 42 3.85 12.21 24.43
N LEU A 43 3.45 10.94 24.34
CA LEU A 43 2.06 10.58 24.06
C LEU A 43 1.11 11.05 25.17
N ARG A 44 1.52 10.94 26.44
CA ARG A 44 0.69 11.36 27.58
C ARG A 44 0.29 12.83 27.46
N ARG A 45 1.22 13.71 27.09
CA ARG A 45 0.97 15.15 26.95
C ARG A 45 -0.12 15.48 25.93
N GLU A 46 -0.15 14.75 24.83
CA GLU A 46 -1.13 14.95 23.76
C GLU A 46 -2.44 14.20 24.03
N ALA A 47 -2.37 12.93 24.41
CA ALA A 47 -3.53 12.06 24.59
C ALA A 47 -4.35 12.36 25.86
N LEU A 48 -3.75 13.00 26.87
CA LEU A 48 -4.42 13.37 28.12
C LEU A 48 -4.62 14.90 28.24
N ALA A 49 -4.52 15.64 27.14
CA ALA A 49 -4.82 17.07 27.11
C ALA A 49 -6.29 17.35 27.50
N ASP A 50 -6.55 18.55 28.04
CA ASP A 50 -7.87 18.92 28.57
C ASP A 50 -9.00 18.78 27.54
N TRP A 51 -8.73 19.14 26.28
CA TRP A 51 -9.71 19.01 25.21
C TRP A 51 -10.04 17.54 24.91
N VAL A 52 -9.06 16.62 24.99
CA VAL A 52 -9.31 15.18 24.80
C VAL A 52 -10.19 14.66 25.92
N ARG A 53 -9.92 15.04 27.17
CA ARG A 53 -10.73 14.64 28.33
C ARG A 53 -12.17 15.09 28.19
N LEU A 54 -12.38 16.31 27.69
CA LEU A 54 -13.70 16.86 27.45
C LEU A 54 -14.46 16.05 26.39
N GLU A 55 -13.80 15.68 25.29
CA GLU A 55 -14.41 14.90 24.20
C GLU A 55 -14.68 13.44 24.58
N LEU A 56 -13.82 12.81 25.40
CA LEU A 56 -14.01 11.43 25.87
C LEU A 56 -15.20 11.28 26.84
N GLY A 57 -15.49 12.32 27.62
CA GLY A 57 -16.48 12.26 28.69
C GLY A 57 -16.08 11.32 29.84
N ASP A 58 -17.05 10.95 30.67
CA ASP A 58 -16.78 10.27 31.95
C ASP A 58 -16.62 8.75 31.84
N THR A 59 -17.34 8.10 30.93
CA THR A 59 -17.37 6.62 30.82
C THR A 59 -17.49 6.14 29.36
N PRO A 60 -16.52 6.47 28.48
CA PRO A 60 -16.60 6.11 27.06
C PRO A 60 -16.61 4.58 26.80
N ALA A 61 -16.07 3.79 27.73
CA ALA A 61 -16.07 2.33 27.69
C ALA A 61 -17.25 1.68 28.44
N GLY A 62 -18.28 2.46 28.82
CA GLY A 62 -19.41 1.96 29.61
C GLY A 62 -19.00 1.63 31.05
N GLU A 63 -19.37 0.44 31.55
CA GLU A 63 -19.09 0.02 32.93
C GLU A 63 -17.60 -0.08 33.26
N ALA A 64 -16.75 -0.29 32.24
CA ALA A 64 -15.30 -0.29 32.37
C ALA A 64 -14.69 1.11 32.62
N GLY A 65 -15.48 2.19 32.49
CA GLY A 65 -15.01 3.57 32.64
C GLY A 65 -14.21 4.04 31.42
N HIS A 66 -12.90 4.16 31.59
CA HIS A 66 -11.94 4.49 30.54
C HIS A 66 -11.08 3.27 30.20
N VAL A 67 -10.77 3.09 28.92
CA VAL A 67 -9.88 2.03 28.44
C VAL A 67 -8.81 2.65 27.55
N VAL A 68 -7.55 2.32 27.85
CA VAL A 68 -6.37 2.72 27.09
C VAL A 68 -5.67 1.48 26.55
N PHE A 69 -5.30 1.50 25.27
CA PHE A 69 -4.42 0.52 24.66
C PHE A 69 -3.09 1.17 24.30
N LEU A 70 -1.98 0.47 24.54
CA LEU A 70 -0.63 0.82 24.10
C LEU A 70 -0.11 -0.30 23.20
N SER A 71 0.05 0.00 21.91
CA SER A 71 0.68 -0.90 20.94
C SER A 71 2.16 -0.56 20.84
N VAL A 72 3.03 -1.54 21.10
CA VAL A 72 4.49 -1.40 21.12
C VAL A 72 5.10 -2.25 20.02
N CYS A 73 5.90 -1.65 19.14
CA CYS A 73 6.52 -2.35 18.01
C CYS A 73 7.98 -1.94 17.81
N ASP A 74 8.85 -2.90 17.53
CA ASP A 74 10.26 -2.69 17.18
C ASP A 74 10.49 -2.58 15.66
N GLY A 75 9.42 -2.72 14.87
CA GLY A 75 9.44 -2.72 13.41
C GLY A 75 9.88 -4.04 12.78
N ARG A 76 10.07 -5.11 13.55
CA ARG A 76 10.49 -6.44 13.08
C ARG A 76 9.43 -7.49 13.32
N GLU A 77 8.80 -7.44 14.49
CA GLU A 77 7.71 -8.34 14.86
C GLU A 77 6.42 -7.56 15.07
N ARG A 78 5.29 -8.25 14.86
CA ARG A 78 3.96 -7.71 15.14
C ARG A 78 3.90 -7.06 16.52
N ALA A 79 3.25 -5.90 16.59
CA ALA A 79 3.11 -5.14 17.82
C ALA A 79 2.52 -5.96 18.97
N SER A 80 3.08 -5.76 20.17
CA SER A 80 2.45 -6.20 21.42
C SER A 80 1.50 -5.13 21.90
N VAL A 81 0.24 -5.50 22.16
CA VAL A 81 -0.81 -4.58 22.61
C VAL A 81 -1.10 -4.81 24.09
N TYR A 82 -0.94 -3.77 24.89
CA TYR A 82 -1.24 -3.77 26.32
C TYR A 82 -2.43 -2.86 26.58
N SER A 83 -3.40 -3.32 27.36
CA SER A 83 -4.58 -2.54 27.70
C SER A 83 -4.83 -2.46 29.19
N ALA A 84 -5.51 -1.39 29.61
CA ALA A 84 -6.02 -1.26 30.96
C ALA A 84 -7.35 -0.50 30.98
N ALA A 85 -8.27 -0.98 31.80
CA ALA A 85 -9.53 -0.32 32.14
C ALA A 85 -9.45 0.29 33.54
N ALA A 86 -9.99 1.49 33.73
CA ALA A 86 -10.08 2.12 35.04
C ALA A 86 -11.21 3.17 35.11
N LYS A 87 -11.51 3.63 36.34
CA LYS A 87 -12.54 4.65 36.56
C LYS A 87 -12.15 6.04 36.06
N THR A 88 -10.86 6.31 35.91
CA THR A 88 -10.34 7.59 35.42
C THR A 88 -9.36 7.34 34.29
N LEU A 89 -9.27 8.30 33.37
CA LEU A 89 -8.33 8.22 32.25
C LEU A 89 -6.87 8.10 32.71
N ASP A 90 -6.45 8.87 33.73
CA ASP A 90 -5.09 8.83 34.25
C ASP A 90 -4.73 7.45 34.82
N GLU A 91 -5.64 6.83 35.56
CA GLU A 91 -5.43 5.49 36.13
C GLU A 91 -5.35 4.43 35.02
N ALA A 92 -6.22 4.52 34.00
CA ALA A 92 -6.17 3.61 32.86
C ALA A 92 -4.84 3.76 32.09
N TRP A 93 -4.39 5.00 31.88
CA TRP A 93 -3.11 5.30 31.24
C TRP A 93 -1.92 4.73 32.04
N GLU A 94 -1.85 5.02 33.34
CA GLU A 94 -0.76 4.58 34.21
C GLU A 94 -0.69 3.06 34.32
N ASN A 95 -1.85 2.39 34.39
CA ASN A 95 -1.93 0.93 34.40
C ASN A 95 -1.45 0.32 33.07
N ALA A 96 -1.83 0.90 31.92
CA ALA A 96 -1.38 0.45 30.61
C ALA A 96 0.13 0.65 30.44
N VAL A 97 0.67 1.81 30.83
CA VAL A 97 2.11 2.10 30.80
C VAL A 97 2.88 1.14 31.71
N PHE A 98 2.36 0.87 32.92
CA PHE A 98 2.97 -0.07 33.85
C PHE A 98 3.01 -1.49 33.27
N ALA A 99 1.91 -1.97 32.68
CA ALA A 99 1.84 -3.29 32.07
C ALA A 99 2.83 -3.43 30.90
N ALA A 100 2.86 -2.45 29.99
CA ALA A 100 3.81 -2.42 28.88
C ALA A 100 5.26 -2.35 29.36
N GLY A 101 5.59 -1.42 30.26
CA GLY A 101 6.94 -1.27 30.81
C GLY A 101 7.45 -2.53 31.52
N ALA A 102 6.60 -3.19 32.32
CA ALA A 102 6.96 -4.43 33.00
C ALA A 102 7.21 -5.60 32.02
N ALA A 103 6.57 -5.61 30.86
CA ALA A 103 6.85 -6.57 29.80
C ALA A 103 8.16 -6.26 29.08
N LEU A 104 8.42 -4.99 28.75
CA LEU A 104 9.65 -4.54 28.10
C LEU A 104 10.89 -4.74 28.98
N GLU A 105 10.80 -4.51 30.28
CA GLU A 105 11.87 -4.80 31.25
C GLU A 105 12.31 -6.28 31.21
N LYS A 106 11.41 -7.20 30.81
CA LYS A 106 11.66 -8.64 30.72
C LYS A 106 12.14 -9.06 29.33
N SER A 107 11.53 -8.52 28.26
CA SER A 107 11.86 -8.90 26.89
C SER A 107 13.13 -8.22 26.37
N GLY A 108 13.44 -7.02 26.85
CA GLY A 108 14.51 -6.18 26.30
C GLY A 108 14.17 -5.58 24.94
N LEU A 109 12.90 -5.59 24.54
CA LEU A 109 12.44 -4.96 23.30
C LEU A 109 12.56 -3.44 23.41
N GLU A 110 13.24 -2.83 22.44
CA GLU A 110 13.34 -1.38 22.31
C GLU A 110 12.29 -0.88 21.30
N PRO A 111 11.34 -0.01 21.72
CA PRO A 111 10.25 0.37 20.84
C PRO A 111 10.69 1.38 19.77
N LYS A 112 10.58 0.96 18.51
CA LYS A 112 10.67 1.84 17.34
C LYS A 112 9.43 2.73 17.25
N TRP A 113 8.25 2.14 17.49
CA TRP A 113 6.96 2.81 17.45
C TRP A 113 6.15 2.51 18.72
N LEU A 114 5.52 3.54 19.26
CA LEU A 114 4.55 3.43 20.35
C LEU A 114 3.26 4.14 19.93
N LYS A 115 2.14 3.42 19.95
CA LYS A 115 0.82 3.95 19.64
C LYS A 115 -0.10 3.83 20.84
N ALA A 116 -0.81 4.91 21.15
CA ALA A 116 -1.85 4.94 22.16
C ALA A 116 -3.22 5.06 21.50
N ASP A 117 -4.17 4.22 21.92
CA ASP A 117 -5.56 4.23 21.48
C ASP A 117 -6.47 4.35 22.71
N LEU A 118 -7.22 5.45 22.81
CA LEU A 118 -8.15 5.72 23.92
C LEU A 118 -9.57 5.46 23.44
N VAL A 119 -10.31 4.58 24.11
CA VAL A 119 -11.72 4.34 23.76
C VAL A 119 -12.50 5.65 23.97
N TYR A 120 -13.15 6.15 22.92
CA TYR A 120 -13.99 7.36 22.97
C TYR A 120 -15.48 7.07 22.75
N LEU A 121 -15.81 5.90 22.19
CA LEU A 121 -17.18 5.46 21.97
C LEU A 121 -17.25 3.95 22.10
N SER A 122 -18.25 3.43 22.81
CA SER A 122 -18.56 2.00 22.82
C SER A 122 -20.06 1.73 22.93
N GLY A 123 -20.49 0.59 22.42
CA GLY A 123 -21.88 0.12 22.48
C GLY A 123 -21.97 -1.39 22.62
N SER A 124 -23.10 -1.86 23.15
CA SER A 124 -23.40 -3.29 23.25
C SER A 124 -24.07 -3.76 21.97
N PHE A 125 -23.55 -4.79 21.34
CA PHE A 125 -24.05 -5.37 20.10
C PHE A 125 -24.18 -6.88 20.25
N SER A 126 -25.29 -7.44 19.82
CA SER A 126 -25.45 -8.89 19.68
C SER A 126 -24.50 -9.45 18.61
N ALA A 127 -24.23 -10.75 18.68
CA ALA A 127 -23.50 -11.44 17.62
C ALA A 127 -24.16 -11.31 16.24
N GLN A 128 -25.50 -11.22 16.20
CA GLN A 128 -26.23 -11.00 14.95
C GLN A 128 -26.00 -9.59 14.40
N GLU A 129 -26.02 -8.55 15.23
CA GLU A 129 -25.76 -7.18 14.77
C GLU A 129 -24.32 -6.99 14.28
N LEU A 130 -23.34 -7.66 14.91
CA LEU A 130 -21.96 -7.67 14.40
C LEU A 130 -21.88 -8.36 13.03
N LYS A 131 -22.56 -9.49 12.88
CA LYS A 131 -22.65 -10.17 11.59
C LYS A 131 -23.26 -9.26 10.52
N ASP A 132 -24.40 -8.65 10.80
CA ASP A 132 -25.08 -7.75 9.86
C ASP A 132 -24.16 -6.58 9.49
N ALA A 133 -23.41 -6.02 10.45
CA ALA A 133 -22.44 -4.95 10.18
C ALA A 133 -21.32 -5.38 9.22
N LEU A 134 -20.84 -6.62 9.30
CA LEU A 134 -19.83 -7.16 8.39
C LEU A 134 -20.43 -7.46 7.01
N ASP A 135 -21.63 -8.04 6.94
CA ASP A 135 -22.32 -8.40 5.69
C ASP A 135 -22.66 -7.16 4.82
N TYR A 136 -22.90 -6.00 5.45
CA TYR A 136 -23.21 -4.74 4.76
C TYR A 136 -22.03 -3.77 4.62
N SER A 137 -20.82 -4.18 5.01
CA SER A 137 -19.61 -3.38 4.87
C SER A 137 -18.71 -3.91 3.76
N GLU A 138 -17.97 -3.01 3.12
CA GLU A 138 -16.82 -3.41 2.30
C GLU A 138 -15.80 -4.14 3.19
N LYS A 139 -15.13 -5.17 2.65
CA LYS A 139 -14.17 -5.98 3.42
C LYS A 139 -13.07 -5.09 4.01
N GLY A 140 -12.76 -5.25 5.29
CA GLY A 140 -11.80 -4.40 6.00
C GLY A 140 -12.31 -3.01 6.39
N PHE A 141 -13.54 -2.59 6.06
CA PHE A 141 -14.07 -1.25 6.39
C PHE A 141 -14.96 -1.21 7.64
N VAL A 142 -14.95 -2.27 8.46
CA VAL A 142 -15.55 -2.21 9.80
C VAL A 142 -14.56 -1.53 10.74
N TYR A 143 -14.76 -0.23 10.94
CA TYR A 143 -13.92 0.63 11.77
C TYR A 143 -14.24 0.55 13.27
N TYR A 144 -14.34 -0.66 13.81
CA TYR A 144 -14.61 -0.91 15.23
C TYR A 144 -13.64 -1.95 15.79
N GLY A 145 -13.15 -1.71 17.00
CA GLY A 145 -12.59 -2.75 17.85
C GLY A 145 -13.73 -3.55 18.51
N ALA A 146 -13.38 -4.71 19.06
CA ALA A 146 -14.33 -5.60 19.72
C ALA A 146 -13.78 -6.07 21.07
N ALA A 147 -14.57 -5.90 22.11
CA ALA A 147 -14.37 -6.52 23.42
C ALA A 147 -15.38 -7.66 23.59
N LEU A 148 -14.88 -8.82 24.02
CA LEU A 148 -15.67 -10.04 24.24
C LEU A 148 -16.35 -10.05 25.62
N ASP A 149 -16.04 -9.07 26.46
CA ASP A 149 -16.59 -8.89 27.81
C ASP A 149 -16.74 -7.40 28.15
N SER A 150 -17.54 -7.09 29.17
CA SER A 150 -17.83 -5.72 29.58
C SER A 150 -16.66 -5.01 30.27
N ASN A 151 -15.66 -5.75 30.73
CA ASN A 151 -14.49 -5.23 31.46
C ASN A 151 -13.29 -4.96 30.53
N PHE A 152 -13.41 -5.29 29.23
CA PHE A 152 -12.32 -5.23 28.25
C PHE A 152 -11.12 -6.13 28.60
N GLU A 153 -11.35 -7.25 29.30
CA GLU A 153 -10.30 -8.24 29.60
C GLU A 153 -9.78 -8.90 28.30
N THR A 154 -10.71 -9.24 27.40
CA THR A 154 -10.41 -9.68 26.03
C THR A 154 -10.96 -8.68 25.03
N ALA A 155 -10.18 -7.62 24.78
CA ALA A 155 -10.44 -6.64 23.75
C ALA A 155 -9.34 -6.61 22.67
N LEU A 156 -9.73 -6.32 21.44
CA LEU A 156 -8.85 -6.13 20.30
C LEU A 156 -9.23 -4.85 19.56
N LEU A 157 -8.22 -4.11 19.13
CA LEU A 157 -8.36 -2.94 18.25
C LEU A 157 -8.83 -3.38 16.86
N GLU A 158 -9.49 -2.46 16.16
CA GLU A 158 -9.89 -2.63 14.76
C GLU A 158 -8.75 -3.14 13.87
N ALA A 159 -7.57 -2.52 14.00
CA ALA A 159 -6.40 -2.90 13.20
C ALA A 159 -5.91 -4.32 13.51
N GLU A 160 -6.04 -4.80 14.76
CA GLU A 160 -5.73 -6.20 15.10
C GLU A 160 -6.74 -7.14 14.43
N LEU A 161 -8.03 -6.81 14.50
CA LEU A 161 -9.12 -7.63 13.98
C LEU A 161 -9.05 -7.79 12.47
N ASN A 162 -8.79 -6.70 11.74
CA ASN A 162 -8.69 -6.72 10.28
C ASN A 162 -7.35 -7.29 9.79
N ALA A 163 -6.22 -6.95 10.42
CA ALA A 163 -4.90 -7.42 9.97
C ALA A 163 -4.67 -8.92 10.22
N ALA A 164 -5.33 -9.50 11.22
CA ALA A 164 -5.25 -10.92 11.52
C ALA A 164 -6.42 -11.73 10.94
N SER A 165 -7.27 -11.11 10.10
CA SER A 165 -8.47 -11.73 9.51
C SER A 165 -9.39 -12.37 10.57
N ILE A 166 -9.49 -11.74 11.74
CA ILE A 166 -10.36 -12.19 12.84
C ILE A 166 -11.80 -11.79 12.55
N TYR A 167 -12.01 -10.61 11.97
CA TYR A 167 -13.30 -10.31 11.35
C TYR A 167 -13.47 -11.16 10.10
N ASP A 168 -14.47 -12.03 10.13
CA ASP A 168 -14.83 -12.90 9.02
C ASP A 168 -15.91 -12.20 8.19
N TYR A 169 -15.49 -11.54 7.13
CA TYR A 169 -16.40 -10.89 6.17
C TYR A 169 -17.08 -11.88 5.23
N GLU A 170 -16.62 -13.13 5.16
CA GLU A 170 -17.18 -14.14 4.24
C GLU A 170 -18.32 -14.92 4.89
N ASN A 171 -18.16 -15.29 6.17
CA ASN A 171 -19.19 -16.02 6.93
C ASN A 171 -19.93 -15.13 7.96
N GLY A 172 -19.39 -13.95 8.25
CA GLY A 172 -19.92 -13.01 9.22
C GLY A 172 -19.45 -13.28 10.65
N GLY A 173 -19.18 -12.22 11.40
CA GLY A 173 -18.79 -12.26 12.81
C GLY A 173 -17.29 -12.38 13.04
N ILE A 174 -16.90 -13.15 14.07
CA ILE A 174 -15.51 -13.38 14.47
C ILE A 174 -15.13 -14.83 14.18
N ASP A 175 -14.03 -15.05 13.47
CA ASP A 175 -13.41 -16.37 13.33
C ASP A 175 -12.69 -16.72 14.65
N LEU A 176 -13.21 -17.73 15.35
CA LEU A 176 -12.68 -18.17 16.65
C LEU A 176 -11.28 -18.79 16.54
N ASP A 177 -10.97 -19.46 15.43
CA ASP A 177 -9.65 -20.09 15.22
C ASP A 177 -8.61 -19.02 14.92
N ALA A 178 -8.93 -18.03 14.08
CA ALA A 178 -8.09 -16.87 13.83
C ALA A 178 -7.85 -16.06 15.12
N LEU A 179 -8.91 -15.78 15.88
CA LEU A 179 -8.82 -15.11 17.18
C LEU A 179 -7.89 -15.87 18.14
N ASN A 180 -8.11 -17.18 18.30
CA ASN A 180 -7.32 -17.98 19.23
C ASN A 180 -5.87 -18.19 18.77
N GLY A 181 -5.62 -18.21 17.45
CA GLY A 181 -4.28 -18.17 16.88
C GLY A 181 -3.58 -16.84 17.23
N TYR A 182 -4.28 -15.73 17.05
CA TYR A 182 -3.77 -14.40 17.39
C TYR A 182 -3.48 -14.24 18.88
N LEU A 183 -4.43 -14.58 19.76
CA LEU A 183 -4.27 -14.49 21.21
C LEU A 183 -3.09 -15.33 21.69
N LYS A 184 -2.95 -16.56 21.17
CA LYS A 184 -1.83 -17.44 21.50
C LYS A 184 -0.49 -16.85 21.07
N ALA A 185 -0.39 -16.30 19.86
CA ALA A 185 0.82 -15.65 19.36
C ALA A 185 1.18 -14.42 20.20
N ALA A 186 0.18 -13.67 20.66
CA ALA A 186 0.35 -12.52 21.56
C ALA A 186 0.58 -12.91 23.05
N GLY A 187 0.63 -14.21 23.38
CA GLY A 187 0.80 -14.68 24.75
C GLY A 187 -0.40 -14.42 25.67
N ARG A 188 -1.59 -14.19 25.11
CA ARG A 188 -2.86 -13.96 25.80
C ARG A 188 -3.63 -15.27 25.99
N GLU A 189 -4.54 -15.30 26.97
CA GLU A 189 -5.40 -16.46 27.19
C GLU A 189 -6.37 -16.65 26.02
N GLN A 190 -6.51 -17.91 25.58
CA GLN A 190 -7.43 -18.27 24.50
C GLN A 190 -8.86 -18.36 25.01
N VAL A 191 -9.83 -18.03 24.15
CA VAL A 191 -11.25 -18.06 24.47
C VAL A 191 -11.87 -19.40 24.03
N ARG A 192 -12.70 -20.00 24.89
CA ARG A 192 -13.34 -21.29 24.59
C ARG A 192 -14.53 -21.20 23.65
N ALA A 193 -15.30 -20.14 23.75
CA ALA A 193 -16.50 -19.88 22.96
C ALA A 193 -16.72 -18.37 22.85
N LEU A 194 -17.23 -17.94 21.70
CA LEU A 194 -17.60 -16.56 21.46
C LEU A 194 -18.83 -16.17 22.30
N PRO A 195 -18.91 -14.92 22.80
CA PRO A 195 -20.08 -14.44 23.53
C PRO A 195 -21.26 -14.15 22.60
N ASP A 196 -22.47 -14.15 23.14
CA ASP A 196 -23.68 -13.74 22.41
C ASP A 196 -23.77 -12.21 22.23
N THR A 197 -22.97 -11.46 22.99
CA THR A 197 -22.93 -9.99 22.99
C THR A 197 -21.49 -9.51 23.09
N TYR A 198 -21.15 -8.57 22.21
CA TYR A 198 -19.87 -7.89 22.15
C TYR A 198 -20.03 -6.44 22.57
N ARG A 199 -18.95 -5.84 23.03
CA ARG A 199 -18.83 -4.39 23.09
C ARG A 199 -17.99 -3.91 21.93
N LEU A 200 -18.63 -3.32 20.93
CA LEU A 200 -17.92 -2.70 19.81
C LEU A 200 -17.52 -1.28 20.20
N PHE A 201 -16.32 -0.86 19.82
CA PHE A 201 -15.76 0.42 20.26
C PHE A 201 -14.90 1.10 19.20
N ARG A 202 -14.72 2.41 19.34
CA ARG A 202 -13.78 3.22 18.55
C ARG A 202 -12.79 3.93 19.45
N THR A 203 -11.63 4.25 18.88
CA THR A 203 -10.52 4.87 19.60
C THR A 203 -10.11 6.20 18.98
N ALA A 204 -9.70 7.13 19.85
CA ALA A 204 -8.93 8.30 19.48
C ALA A 204 -7.46 7.91 19.66
N GLY A 205 -6.65 8.10 18.61
CA GLY A 205 -5.31 7.53 18.55
C GLY A 205 -4.20 8.56 18.43
N TRP A 206 -3.03 8.20 18.93
CA TRP A 206 -1.77 8.93 18.74
C TRP A 206 -0.62 7.95 18.55
N ILE A 207 0.33 8.28 17.69
CA ILE A 207 1.55 7.49 17.49
C ILE A 207 2.79 8.35 17.66
N CYS A 208 3.78 7.82 18.38
CA CYS A 208 5.11 8.38 18.54
C CYS A 208 6.11 7.48 17.79
N GLY A 209 6.70 8.04 16.74
CA GLY A 209 7.63 7.34 15.85
C GLY A 209 9.08 7.40 16.32
N GLU A 210 10.01 7.02 15.44
CA GLU A 210 11.45 7.07 15.68
C GLU A 210 12.00 8.48 15.85
N ASP A 211 11.34 9.45 15.22
CA ASP A 211 11.65 10.87 15.29
C ASP A 211 11.16 11.53 16.59
N TYR A 212 10.53 10.77 17.49
CA TYR A 212 9.91 11.26 18.73
C TYR A 212 8.85 12.34 18.48
N LEU A 213 8.30 12.41 17.26
CA LEU A 213 7.17 13.28 16.94
C LEU A 213 5.87 12.50 17.16
N VAL A 214 4.99 13.10 17.95
CA VAL A 214 3.64 12.59 18.18
C VAL A 214 2.75 13.04 17.04
N ARG A 215 2.03 12.08 16.42
CA ARG A 215 1.07 12.33 15.34
C ARG A 215 -0.30 11.86 15.79
N ARG A 216 -1.32 12.70 15.60
CA ARG A 216 -2.72 12.35 15.88
C ARG A 216 -3.26 11.46 14.77
N ILE A 217 -4.06 10.48 15.16
CA ILE A 217 -4.73 9.51 14.28
C ILE A 217 -6.20 9.92 14.14
N SER A 218 -6.76 9.83 12.94
CA SER A 218 -8.18 10.13 12.73
C SER A 218 -9.03 9.13 13.51
N ALA A 219 -10.00 9.68 14.24
CA ALA A 219 -10.95 8.92 15.05
C ALA A 219 -12.28 8.68 14.33
N SER A 220 -12.45 9.12 13.08
CA SER A 220 -13.73 9.03 12.36
C SER A 220 -13.53 8.94 10.86
N GLY A 221 -14.63 8.91 10.09
CA GLY A 221 -14.57 8.94 8.64
C GLY A 221 -13.89 7.72 8.02
N LEU A 222 -13.47 7.89 6.77
CA LEU A 222 -12.78 6.86 5.99
C LEU A 222 -11.27 6.84 6.26
N ASP A 223 -10.74 7.91 6.86
CA ASP A 223 -9.36 8.01 7.30
C ASP A 223 -9.13 7.44 8.71
N TYR A 224 -10.15 6.83 9.33
CA TYR A 224 -10.06 6.21 10.65
C TYR A 224 -8.83 5.32 10.77
N GLY A 225 -8.06 5.48 11.85
CA GLY A 225 -6.94 4.58 12.17
C GLY A 225 -5.61 4.93 11.50
N ARG A 226 -5.57 5.88 10.55
CA ARG A 226 -4.31 6.48 10.07
C ARG A 226 -4.08 7.88 10.63
N ARG A 227 -2.82 8.34 10.60
CA ARG A 227 -2.49 9.73 10.94
C ARG A 227 -3.31 10.72 10.11
N ILE A 228 -3.59 11.86 10.75
CA ILE A 228 -4.17 13.00 10.06
C ILE A 228 -3.08 13.65 9.20
N VAL A 229 -3.42 13.82 7.93
CA VAL A 229 -2.64 14.56 6.95
C VAL A 229 -3.57 15.62 6.43
N GLU A 230 -3.33 16.87 6.83
CA GLU A 230 -4.19 18.01 6.50
C GLU A 230 -4.17 18.28 5.00
N THR A 231 -3.00 18.19 4.37
CA THR A 231 -2.83 18.45 2.94
C THR A 231 -1.90 17.41 2.34
N VAL A 232 -2.27 16.86 1.19
CA VAL A 232 -1.38 16.04 0.36
C VAL A 232 -0.75 16.96 -0.67
N ASP A 233 0.47 17.37 -0.40
CA ASP A 233 1.30 18.16 -1.28
C ASP A 233 2.45 17.32 -1.87
N ARG A 234 3.36 17.97 -2.59
CA ARG A 234 4.56 17.32 -3.10
C ARG A 234 5.45 16.77 -1.98
N GLU A 235 5.57 17.47 -0.86
CA GLU A 235 6.37 17.05 0.30
C GLU A 235 5.77 15.85 1.03
N THR A 236 4.47 15.58 0.85
CA THR A 236 3.78 14.39 1.33
C THR A 236 3.89 13.24 0.33
N ALA A 237 3.59 13.49 -0.94
CA ALA A 237 3.51 12.46 -1.97
C ALA A 237 4.89 11.94 -2.42
N ALA A 238 5.91 12.80 -2.50
CA ALA A 238 7.25 12.39 -2.94
C ALA A 238 7.90 11.35 -2.00
N PRO A 239 7.90 11.52 -0.66
CA PRO A 239 8.35 10.47 0.26
C PRO A 239 7.61 9.15 0.10
N MET A 240 6.30 9.17 -0.13
CA MET A 240 5.51 7.95 -0.33
C MET A 240 5.94 7.18 -1.58
N ILE A 241 6.21 7.89 -2.68
CA ILE A 241 6.77 7.29 -3.90
C ILE A 241 8.12 6.62 -3.60
N ARG A 242 8.99 7.30 -2.84
CA ARG A 242 10.33 6.77 -2.51
C ARG A 242 10.26 5.52 -1.66
N THR A 243 9.47 5.53 -0.59
CA THR A 243 9.36 4.35 0.28
C THR A 243 8.71 3.18 -0.45
N ALA A 244 7.72 3.45 -1.31
CA ALA A 244 7.07 2.42 -2.11
C ALA A 244 8.03 1.83 -3.16
N ALA A 245 8.87 2.66 -3.79
CA ALA A 245 9.90 2.19 -4.71
C ALA A 245 11.00 1.40 -4.00
N ALA A 246 11.43 1.83 -2.82
CA ALA A 246 12.36 1.08 -1.98
C ALA A 246 11.77 -0.29 -1.57
N TRP A 247 10.47 -0.34 -1.25
CA TRP A 247 9.79 -1.61 -1.00
C TRP A 247 9.83 -2.53 -2.21
N ILE A 248 9.52 -2.02 -3.42
CA ILE A 248 9.60 -2.80 -4.68
C ILE A 248 11.03 -3.33 -4.88
N ALA A 249 12.04 -2.48 -4.72
CA ALA A 249 13.45 -2.86 -4.87
C ALA A 249 13.85 -3.95 -3.87
N ALA A 250 13.35 -3.89 -2.63
CA ALA A 250 13.58 -4.91 -1.62
C ALA A 250 12.94 -6.27 -1.94
N GLN A 251 11.90 -6.32 -2.79
CA GLN A 251 11.29 -7.58 -3.25
C GLN A 251 12.10 -8.26 -4.35
N GLN A 252 13.14 -7.60 -4.89
CA GLN A 252 13.89 -8.11 -6.03
C GLN A 252 14.67 -9.38 -5.66
N GLN A 253 14.43 -10.44 -6.42
CA GLN A 253 15.09 -11.73 -6.32
C GLN A 253 16.52 -11.66 -6.86
N LYS A 254 17.33 -12.68 -6.56
CA LYS A 254 18.76 -12.71 -6.91
C LYS A 254 19.03 -12.57 -8.41
N ASP A 255 18.13 -13.06 -9.26
CA ASP A 255 18.22 -12.97 -10.72
C ASP A 255 17.72 -11.63 -11.29
N GLY A 256 17.24 -10.72 -10.44
CA GLY A 256 16.69 -9.42 -10.83
C GLY A 256 15.16 -9.41 -10.97
N GLY A 257 14.51 -10.57 -10.88
CA GLY A 257 13.06 -10.69 -10.96
C GLY A 257 12.35 -10.00 -9.78
N ILE A 258 11.18 -9.42 -10.04
CA ILE A 258 10.36 -8.73 -9.03
C ILE A 258 9.01 -9.46 -8.98
N PRO A 259 8.67 -10.10 -7.86
CA PRO A 259 7.51 -10.98 -7.79
C PRO A 259 6.18 -10.22 -7.68
N VAL A 260 5.08 -10.91 -7.95
CA VAL A 260 3.71 -10.37 -7.81
C VAL A 260 3.39 -9.96 -6.37
N GLN A 261 3.92 -10.73 -5.43
CA GLN A 261 3.86 -10.52 -3.99
C GLN A 261 5.19 -10.98 -3.38
N ALA A 262 5.53 -10.49 -2.19
CA ALA A 262 6.75 -10.88 -1.48
C ALA A 262 6.92 -12.41 -1.44
N GLY A 263 8.10 -12.90 -1.87
CA GLY A 263 8.41 -14.34 -1.90
C GLY A 263 7.64 -15.18 -2.94
N GLY A 264 6.82 -14.56 -3.80
CA GLY A 264 6.01 -15.24 -4.81
C GLY A 264 6.70 -15.42 -6.18
N ASN A 265 5.90 -15.80 -7.17
CA ASN A 265 6.34 -15.92 -8.56
C ASN A 265 6.45 -14.55 -9.24
N VAL A 266 7.30 -14.48 -10.26
CA VAL A 266 7.43 -13.30 -11.13
C VAL A 266 6.46 -13.44 -12.29
N ASP A 267 5.51 -12.51 -12.38
CA ASP A 267 4.74 -12.30 -13.60
C ASP A 267 5.43 -11.22 -14.45
N PRO A 268 5.62 -11.43 -15.77
CA PRO A 268 6.38 -10.50 -16.58
C PRO A 268 5.72 -9.13 -16.76
N ALA A 269 4.39 -9.04 -16.80
CA ALA A 269 3.68 -7.77 -16.88
C ALA A 269 3.81 -6.99 -15.56
N VAL A 270 3.66 -7.66 -14.42
CA VAL A 270 3.89 -7.04 -13.10
C VAL A 270 5.32 -6.58 -12.93
N HIS A 271 6.29 -7.37 -13.38
CA HIS A 271 7.71 -7.00 -13.35
C HIS A 271 8.00 -5.78 -14.23
N ALA A 272 7.45 -5.71 -15.44
CA ALA A 272 7.59 -4.55 -16.30
C ALA A 272 7.00 -3.28 -15.66
N ARG A 273 5.83 -3.38 -15.00
CA ARG A 273 5.25 -2.28 -14.21
C ARG A 273 6.18 -1.84 -13.08
N ALA A 274 6.81 -2.79 -12.40
CA ALA A 274 7.75 -2.51 -11.33
C ALA A 274 8.99 -1.75 -11.84
N LEU A 275 9.57 -2.16 -12.98
CA LEU A 275 10.65 -1.40 -13.62
C LEU A 275 10.22 0.05 -13.93
N SER A 276 9.05 0.24 -14.54
CA SER A 276 8.54 1.59 -14.84
C SER A 276 8.27 2.44 -13.59
N ALA A 277 7.83 1.83 -12.49
CA ALA A 277 7.63 2.51 -11.21
C ALA A 277 8.97 2.92 -10.57
N LEU A 278 9.99 2.05 -10.60
CA LEU A 278 11.33 2.38 -10.12
C LEU A 278 11.96 3.52 -10.94
N LEU A 279 11.80 3.51 -12.27
CA LEU A 279 12.28 4.59 -13.15
C LEU A 279 11.62 5.94 -12.81
N ARG A 280 10.31 5.95 -12.53
CA ARG A 280 9.58 7.17 -12.10
C ARG A 280 10.10 7.69 -10.77
N ALA A 281 10.31 6.82 -9.79
CA ALA A 281 10.88 7.19 -8.50
C ALA A 281 12.30 7.74 -8.64
N TYR A 282 13.15 7.12 -9.47
CA TYR A 282 14.50 7.59 -9.73
C TYR A 282 14.53 8.97 -10.41
N ARG A 283 13.61 9.25 -11.34
CA ARG A 283 13.50 10.60 -11.95
C ARG A 283 13.13 11.67 -10.92
N LEU A 284 12.37 11.30 -9.89
CA LEU A 284 11.99 12.22 -8.82
C LEU A 284 13.15 12.45 -7.85
N GLU A 285 13.81 11.38 -7.41
CA GLU A 285 14.94 11.42 -6.49
C GLU A 285 15.93 10.28 -6.81
N PRO A 286 17.01 10.57 -7.56
CA PRO A 286 18.02 9.56 -7.90
C PRO A 286 18.75 9.00 -6.67
N SER A 287 19.03 7.70 -6.66
CA SER A 287 19.92 7.06 -5.69
C SER A 287 20.66 5.87 -6.30
N GLU A 288 21.83 5.54 -5.76
CA GLU A 288 22.65 4.41 -6.23
C GLU A 288 21.90 3.07 -6.07
N ASP A 289 21.22 2.87 -4.93
CA ASP A 289 20.42 1.67 -4.67
C ASP A 289 19.28 1.49 -5.68
N LEU A 290 18.57 2.58 -6.01
CA LEU A 290 17.51 2.53 -7.03
C LEU A 290 18.08 2.26 -8.42
N GLU A 291 19.21 2.89 -8.78
CA GLU A 291 19.86 2.64 -10.06
C GLU A 291 20.26 1.16 -10.20
N GLU A 292 20.86 0.57 -9.17
CA GLU A 292 21.24 -0.84 -9.17
C GLU A 292 20.00 -1.75 -9.36
N ALA A 293 18.94 -1.50 -8.59
CA ALA A 293 17.69 -2.26 -8.70
C ALA A 293 17.07 -2.15 -10.10
N ILE A 294 17.06 -0.95 -10.68
CA ILE A 294 16.56 -0.67 -12.04
C ILE A 294 17.37 -1.43 -13.08
N ARG A 295 18.70 -1.37 -13.01
CA ARG A 295 19.58 -2.08 -13.96
C ARG A 295 19.38 -3.59 -13.90
N ARG A 296 19.23 -4.15 -12.70
CA ARG A 296 18.94 -5.58 -12.50
C ARG A 296 17.56 -5.97 -13.03
N ALA A 297 16.54 -5.14 -12.83
CA ALA A 297 15.19 -5.38 -13.36
C ALA A 297 15.16 -5.31 -14.89
N ALA A 298 15.82 -4.32 -15.50
CA ALA A 298 15.95 -4.22 -16.95
C ALA A 298 16.68 -5.44 -17.55
N ALA A 299 17.77 -5.88 -16.91
CA ALA A 299 18.50 -7.08 -17.32
C ALA A 299 17.62 -8.35 -17.25
N TYR A 300 16.80 -8.48 -16.21
CA TYR A 300 15.85 -9.59 -16.09
C TYR A 300 14.85 -9.62 -17.24
N LEU A 301 14.23 -8.48 -17.60
CA LEU A 301 13.31 -8.43 -18.76
C LEU A 301 13.99 -8.83 -20.07
N ALA A 302 15.19 -8.32 -20.31
CA ALA A 302 15.96 -8.65 -21.51
C ALA A 302 16.28 -10.15 -21.57
N ASP A 303 16.65 -10.78 -20.45
CA ASP A 303 16.92 -12.22 -20.34
C ASP A 303 15.68 -13.09 -20.59
N LYS A 304 14.50 -12.66 -20.09
CA LYS A 304 13.25 -13.43 -20.25
C LYS A 304 12.57 -13.28 -21.59
N THR A 305 13.10 -12.42 -22.46
CA THR A 305 12.55 -12.20 -23.80
C THR A 305 12.83 -13.41 -24.70
N VAL A 306 11.79 -13.91 -25.37
CA VAL A 306 11.91 -15.00 -26.35
C VAL A 306 11.71 -14.49 -27.76
N TYR A 307 12.42 -15.07 -28.72
CA TYR A 307 12.39 -14.65 -30.13
C TYR A 307 11.77 -15.72 -31.01
N ASP A 308 10.99 -15.29 -31.99
CA ASP A 308 10.56 -16.16 -33.08
C ASP A 308 11.58 -16.21 -34.23
N SER A 309 11.26 -17.00 -35.26
CA SER A 309 12.14 -17.17 -36.43
C SER A 309 12.29 -15.92 -37.30
N LEU A 310 11.45 -14.89 -37.10
CA LEU A 310 11.50 -13.60 -37.79
C LEU A 310 12.23 -12.54 -36.98
N GLY A 311 12.77 -12.89 -35.80
CA GLY A 311 13.47 -11.96 -34.90
C GLY A 311 12.54 -11.04 -34.11
N ARG A 312 11.24 -11.33 -34.08
CA ARG A 312 10.27 -10.62 -33.22
C ARG A 312 10.36 -11.21 -31.82
N ALA A 313 10.25 -10.36 -30.81
CA ALA A 313 10.37 -10.77 -29.43
C ALA A 313 9.03 -10.72 -28.68
N PHE A 314 8.90 -11.62 -27.71
CA PHE A 314 7.73 -11.80 -26.87
C PHE A 314 8.14 -12.09 -25.43
N LEU A 315 7.20 -11.93 -24.50
CA LEU A 315 7.43 -12.17 -23.08
C LEU A 315 6.41 -13.19 -22.56
N PRO A 316 6.78 -14.48 -22.42
CA PRO A 316 5.87 -15.52 -21.98
C PRO A 316 5.51 -15.37 -20.50
N SER A 317 4.23 -15.54 -20.16
CA SER A 317 3.75 -15.73 -18.79
C SER A 317 3.18 -17.14 -18.67
N GLY A 318 3.99 -18.06 -18.12
CA GLY A 318 3.67 -19.49 -18.10
C GLY A 318 3.63 -20.08 -19.51
N GLU A 319 2.48 -20.67 -19.88
CA GLU A 319 2.26 -21.27 -21.21
C GLU A 319 1.72 -20.28 -22.26
N GLU A 320 1.40 -19.05 -21.83
CA GLU A 320 0.80 -18.02 -22.68
C GLU A 320 1.78 -16.91 -23.02
N ILE A 321 1.60 -16.30 -24.19
CA ILE A 321 2.23 -15.04 -24.55
C ILE A 321 1.14 -13.98 -24.56
N THR A 322 1.26 -12.96 -23.71
CA THR A 322 0.25 -11.90 -23.60
C THR A 322 0.72 -10.60 -24.23
N LEU A 323 -0.21 -9.89 -24.89
CA LEU A 323 0.03 -8.56 -25.45
C LEU A 323 0.51 -7.59 -24.37
N GLU A 324 -0.14 -7.61 -23.20
CA GLU A 324 0.17 -6.72 -22.07
C GLU A 324 1.61 -6.89 -21.60
N ALA A 325 2.11 -8.12 -21.45
CA ALA A 325 3.48 -8.37 -21.00
C ALA A 325 4.52 -7.81 -22.00
N GLY A 326 4.35 -8.09 -23.29
CA GLY A 326 5.25 -7.58 -24.32
C GLY A 326 5.20 -6.05 -24.45
N ALA A 327 4.00 -5.47 -24.42
CA ALA A 327 3.80 -4.03 -24.50
C ALA A 327 4.45 -3.31 -23.31
N LEU A 328 4.11 -3.70 -22.08
CA LEU A 328 4.65 -3.06 -20.87
C LEU A 328 6.16 -3.23 -20.77
N ALA A 329 6.72 -4.40 -21.13
CA ALA A 329 8.16 -4.59 -21.12
C ALA A 329 8.87 -3.70 -22.14
N SER A 330 8.33 -3.59 -23.36
CA SER A 330 8.89 -2.68 -24.37
C SER A 330 8.84 -1.22 -23.93
N ALA A 331 7.74 -0.79 -23.30
CA ALA A 331 7.61 0.56 -22.76
C ALA A 331 8.60 0.83 -21.62
N ALA A 332 8.72 -0.10 -20.66
CA ALA A 332 9.61 0.01 -19.53
C ALA A 332 11.09 0.07 -19.94
N LEU A 333 11.49 -0.79 -20.88
CA LEU A 333 12.84 -0.76 -21.44
C LEU A 333 13.09 0.49 -22.29
N ALA A 334 12.08 0.98 -23.03
CA ALA A 334 12.22 2.23 -23.77
C ALA A 334 12.39 3.44 -22.83
N GLU A 335 11.69 3.45 -21.70
CA GLU A 335 11.88 4.44 -20.63
C GLU A 335 13.26 4.35 -19.97
N TYR A 336 13.77 3.14 -19.76
CA TYR A 336 15.13 2.90 -19.26
C TYR A 336 16.15 3.47 -20.25
N GLU A 337 16.03 3.16 -21.54
CA GLU A 337 16.96 3.65 -22.57
C GLU A 337 16.92 5.17 -22.72
N ALA A 338 15.73 5.79 -22.63
CA ALA A 338 15.60 7.24 -22.65
C ALA A 338 16.30 7.92 -21.45
N LEU A 339 16.32 7.25 -20.29
CA LEU A 339 16.90 7.77 -19.05
C LEU A 339 18.42 7.57 -18.98
N PHE A 340 18.91 6.35 -19.21
CA PHE A 340 20.33 6.01 -19.04
C PHE A 340 21.16 6.14 -20.32
N GLN A 341 20.52 6.09 -21.49
CA GLN A 341 21.15 6.29 -22.80
C GLN A 341 22.40 5.41 -23.02
N ASP A 342 22.41 4.19 -22.47
CA ASP A 342 23.53 3.26 -22.60
C ASP A 342 23.40 2.30 -23.80
N GLY A 343 22.25 2.32 -24.49
CA GLY A 343 22.00 1.65 -25.75
C GLY A 343 21.85 0.13 -25.64
N LYS A 344 21.87 -0.44 -24.43
CA LYS A 344 21.97 -1.89 -24.22
C LYS A 344 20.71 -2.65 -24.59
N ASN A 345 19.54 -2.02 -24.42
CA ASN A 345 18.25 -2.65 -24.63
C ASN A 345 17.56 -2.17 -25.91
N LEU A 346 18.14 -1.27 -26.70
CA LEU A 346 17.48 -0.69 -27.87
C LEU A 346 16.98 -1.75 -28.86
N GLU A 347 17.80 -2.76 -29.16
CA GLU A 347 17.42 -3.84 -30.06
C GLU A 347 16.35 -4.76 -29.46
N VAL A 348 16.38 -4.98 -28.14
CA VAL A 348 15.33 -5.72 -27.43
C VAL A 348 14.02 -4.95 -27.44
N CYS A 349 14.05 -3.62 -27.22
CA CYS A 349 12.89 -2.74 -27.32
C CYS A 349 12.22 -2.84 -28.69
N ARG A 350 13.03 -2.74 -29.77
CA ARG A 350 12.54 -2.88 -31.15
C ARG A 350 11.95 -4.25 -31.40
N ALA A 351 12.64 -5.31 -30.97
CA ALA A 351 12.16 -6.67 -31.17
C ALA A 351 10.83 -6.92 -30.45
N LEU A 352 10.67 -6.46 -29.20
CA LEU A 352 9.42 -6.54 -28.45
C LEU A 352 8.33 -5.69 -29.10
N GLY A 353 8.66 -4.48 -29.57
CA GLY A 353 7.76 -3.64 -30.35
C GLY A 353 7.27 -4.35 -31.62
N ASN A 354 8.14 -5.06 -32.32
CA ASN A 354 7.77 -5.87 -33.48
C ASN A 354 6.90 -7.08 -33.11
N GLY A 355 7.05 -7.62 -31.89
CA GLY A 355 6.13 -8.58 -31.31
C GLY A 355 4.73 -8.01 -31.07
N VAL A 356 4.65 -6.80 -30.49
CA VAL A 356 3.37 -6.07 -30.32
C VAL A 356 2.71 -5.81 -31.67
N LEU A 357 3.46 -5.34 -32.66
CA LEU A 357 2.97 -5.12 -34.03
C LEU A 357 2.47 -6.41 -34.70
N ALA A 358 3.07 -7.57 -34.39
CA ALA A 358 2.63 -8.85 -34.93
C ALA A 358 1.26 -9.30 -34.41
N MET A 359 0.86 -8.79 -33.24
CA MET A 359 -0.45 -9.06 -32.65
C MET A 359 -1.53 -8.08 -33.14
N LEU A 360 -1.16 -7.05 -33.91
CA LEU A 360 -2.07 -6.03 -34.44
C LEU A 360 -2.60 -6.41 -35.82
N ASN A 361 -3.93 -6.41 -35.98
CA ASN A 361 -4.55 -6.30 -37.29
C ASN A 361 -4.50 -4.84 -37.77
N ARG A 362 -3.56 -4.54 -38.67
CA ARG A 362 -3.35 -3.17 -39.17
C ARG A 362 -4.51 -2.58 -39.97
N THR A 363 -5.46 -3.40 -40.42
CA THR A 363 -6.63 -2.92 -41.15
C THR A 363 -7.75 -2.52 -40.20
N SER A 364 -8.00 -3.32 -39.16
CA SER A 364 -9.09 -3.08 -38.21
C SER A 364 -8.67 -2.29 -36.97
N GLY A 365 -7.38 -2.25 -36.64
CA GLY A 365 -6.86 -1.71 -35.38
C GLY A 365 -7.01 -2.65 -34.18
N GLN A 366 -7.52 -3.87 -34.38
CA GLN A 366 -7.73 -4.84 -33.31
C GLN A 366 -6.46 -5.62 -32.98
N PHE A 367 -6.18 -5.79 -31.69
CA PHE A 367 -5.15 -6.71 -31.24
C PHE A 367 -5.69 -8.11 -30.94
N VAL A 368 -4.81 -9.10 -31.03
CA VAL A 368 -4.94 -10.38 -30.34
C VAL A 368 -4.30 -10.22 -28.97
N HIS A 369 -4.99 -10.59 -27.89
CA HIS A 369 -4.49 -10.37 -26.53
C HIS A 369 -3.61 -11.52 -26.03
N VAL A 370 -3.82 -12.74 -26.54
CA VAL A 370 -3.09 -13.93 -26.09
C VAL A 370 -2.76 -14.84 -27.25
N MET A 371 -1.51 -15.31 -27.26
CA MET A 371 -1.03 -16.38 -28.13
C MET A 371 -0.56 -17.59 -27.30
N ASP A 372 -0.54 -18.77 -27.94
CA ASP A 372 0.11 -19.96 -27.39
C ASP A 372 1.65 -19.85 -27.50
N GLY A 373 2.36 -20.80 -26.90
CA GLY A 373 3.82 -20.89 -26.98
C GLY A 373 4.39 -21.13 -28.40
N ASN A 374 3.53 -21.36 -29.40
CA ASN A 374 3.90 -21.45 -30.82
C ASN A 374 3.52 -20.18 -31.61
N PHE A 375 3.16 -19.09 -30.92
CA PHE A 375 2.78 -17.80 -31.50
C PHE A 375 1.47 -17.82 -32.30
N HIS A 376 0.56 -18.76 -32.02
CA HIS A 376 -0.77 -18.76 -32.60
C HIS A 376 -1.76 -17.97 -31.73
N PRO A 377 -2.63 -17.13 -32.31
CA PRO A 377 -3.71 -16.47 -31.59
C PRO A 377 -4.64 -17.47 -30.87
N VAL A 378 -4.86 -17.26 -29.57
CA VAL A 378 -5.76 -18.07 -28.73
C VAL A 378 -6.94 -17.25 -28.21
N THR A 379 -6.67 -16.07 -27.64
CA THR A 379 -7.72 -15.20 -27.08
C THR A 379 -7.69 -13.86 -27.79
N ALA A 380 -8.81 -13.51 -28.42
CA ALA A 380 -8.96 -12.24 -29.12
C ALA A 380 -8.93 -11.05 -28.15
N SER A 381 -9.70 -11.09 -27.05
CA SER A 381 -9.74 -9.97 -26.09
C SER A 381 -9.86 -10.44 -24.63
N ARG A 382 -9.09 -9.80 -23.75
CA ARG A 382 -9.12 -9.90 -22.27
C ARG A 382 -9.56 -8.59 -21.59
N GLY A 383 -9.94 -7.57 -22.37
CA GLY A 383 -10.37 -6.26 -21.87
C GLY A 383 -9.51 -5.11 -22.36
N PRO A 384 -10.03 -3.88 -22.30
CA PRO A 384 -9.49 -2.70 -23.00
C PRO A 384 -8.10 -2.25 -22.51
N GLY A 385 -7.71 -2.57 -21.27
CA GLY A 385 -6.40 -2.19 -20.72
C GLY A 385 -5.21 -2.80 -21.48
N TYR A 386 -5.41 -3.92 -22.18
CA TYR A 386 -4.40 -4.55 -23.04
C TYR A 386 -4.13 -3.72 -24.30
N ASP A 387 -5.19 -3.24 -24.95
CA ASP A 387 -5.10 -2.35 -26.10
C ASP A 387 -4.46 -1.02 -25.68
N GLY A 388 -4.86 -0.47 -24.54
CA GLY A 388 -4.25 0.72 -23.93
C GLY A 388 -2.75 0.54 -23.67
N ALA A 389 -2.33 -0.59 -23.07
CA ALA A 389 -0.92 -0.88 -22.85
C ALA A 389 -0.12 -0.93 -24.17
N ALA A 390 -0.68 -1.53 -25.22
CA ALA A 390 -0.04 -1.60 -26.53
C ALA A 390 0.09 -0.22 -27.20
N VAL A 391 -0.97 0.60 -27.18
CA VAL A 391 -0.92 1.98 -27.71
C VAL A 391 0.12 2.81 -26.95
N TYR A 392 0.13 2.74 -25.62
CA TYR A 392 1.13 3.42 -24.79
C TYR A 392 2.55 3.00 -25.17
N ALA A 393 2.81 1.69 -25.26
CA ALA A 393 4.11 1.15 -25.62
C ALA A 393 4.61 1.59 -26.99
N LEU A 394 3.74 1.55 -28.00
CA LEU A 394 4.05 2.01 -29.36
C LEU A 394 4.39 3.51 -29.40
N CYS A 395 3.70 4.34 -28.62
CA CYS A 395 4.04 5.76 -28.49
C CYS A 395 5.41 5.98 -27.83
N ARG A 396 5.74 5.21 -26.78
CA ARG A 396 7.06 5.26 -26.12
C ARG A 396 8.18 4.82 -27.06
N LEU A 397 7.95 3.77 -27.85
CA LEU A 397 8.89 3.30 -28.86
C LEU A 397 9.09 4.34 -29.96
N TYR A 398 8.02 4.94 -30.48
CA TYR A 398 8.13 6.04 -31.46
C TYR A 398 8.94 7.20 -30.91
N SER A 399 8.69 7.61 -29.66
CA SER A 399 9.43 8.69 -29.01
C SER A 399 10.92 8.37 -28.84
N LEU A 400 11.27 7.10 -28.61
CA LEU A 400 12.66 6.64 -28.49
C LEU A 400 13.36 6.53 -29.84
N THR A 401 12.70 5.99 -30.86
CA THR A 401 13.37 5.56 -32.11
C THR A 401 13.11 6.47 -33.32
N GLY A 402 12.01 7.24 -33.30
CA GLY A 402 11.53 8.01 -34.45
C GLY A 402 10.92 7.17 -35.57
N GLU A 403 10.72 5.86 -35.37
CA GLU A 403 10.20 4.96 -36.41
C GLU A 403 8.68 5.09 -36.58
N ALA A 404 8.27 5.63 -37.73
CA ALA A 404 6.87 5.98 -38.01
C ALA A 404 5.89 4.80 -37.94
N GLU A 405 6.36 3.57 -38.18
CA GLU A 405 5.54 2.36 -38.11
C GLU A 405 4.89 2.16 -36.73
N TYR A 406 5.59 2.50 -35.65
CA TYR A 406 5.04 2.42 -34.30
C TYR A 406 3.93 3.46 -34.09
N LEU A 407 4.13 4.69 -34.56
CA LEU A 407 3.13 5.75 -34.45
C LEU A 407 1.88 5.43 -35.29
N ASP A 408 2.05 4.95 -36.52
CA ASP A 408 0.93 4.60 -37.39
C ASP A 408 0.09 3.47 -36.79
N ALA A 409 0.74 2.47 -36.20
CA ALA A 409 0.07 1.40 -35.48
C ALA A 409 -0.66 1.91 -34.23
N ALA A 410 -0.02 2.76 -33.43
CA ALA A 410 -0.63 3.35 -32.24
C ALA A 410 -1.90 4.15 -32.58
N ARG A 411 -1.85 4.97 -33.63
CA ARG A 411 -3.00 5.75 -34.12
C ARG A 411 -4.13 4.84 -34.58
N THR A 412 -3.81 3.81 -35.37
CA THR A 412 -4.82 2.87 -35.89
C THR A 412 -5.58 2.17 -34.76
N ALA A 413 -4.87 1.70 -33.73
CA ALA A 413 -5.50 1.06 -32.57
C ALA A 413 -6.26 2.06 -31.69
N ALA A 414 -5.71 3.25 -31.47
CA ALA A 414 -6.36 4.29 -30.68
C ALA A 414 -7.65 4.80 -31.33
N ASP A 415 -7.67 4.96 -32.65
CA ASP A 415 -8.87 5.40 -33.37
C ASP A 415 -10.02 4.35 -33.23
N LEU A 416 -9.69 3.05 -33.18
CA LEU A 416 -10.66 2.01 -32.86
C LEU A 416 -11.16 2.11 -31.41
N LEU A 417 -10.25 2.22 -30.43
CA LEU A 417 -10.59 2.38 -29.01
C LEU A 417 -11.54 3.57 -28.77
N ILE A 418 -11.19 4.72 -29.35
CA ILE A 418 -11.94 5.97 -29.20
C ILE A 418 -13.31 5.86 -29.89
N SER A 419 -13.37 5.35 -31.12
CA SER A 419 -14.64 5.23 -31.85
C SER A 419 -15.60 4.21 -31.24
N ALA A 420 -15.07 3.15 -30.62
CA ALA A 420 -15.85 2.15 -29.90
C ALA A 420 -16.27 2.60 -28.49
N GLY A 421 -15.63 3.64 -27.94
CA GLY A 421 -15.82 4.08 -26.55
C GLY A 421 -15.36 3.05 -25.52
N THR A 422 -14.49 2.10 -25.91
CA THR A 422 -13.99 1.05 -25.03
C THR A 422 -12.86 1.57 -24.14
N GLY A 423 -12.79 1.09 -22.89
CA GLY A 423 -11.77 1.53 -21.93
C GLY A 423 -12.09 2.82 -21.18
N SER A 424 -13.34 3.29 -21.23
CA SER A 424 -13.79 4.40 -20.37
C SER A 424 -13.55 4.05 -18.89
N GLY A 425 -12.91 4.95 -18.14
CA GLY A 425 -12.54 4.78 -16.74
C GLY A 425 -11.33 3.88 -16.48
N ASP A 426 -10.71 3.29 -17.51
CA ASP A 426 -9.53 2.44 -17.37
C ASP A 426 -8.24 3.28 -17.36
N SER A 427 -7.36 3.03 -16.38
CA SER A 427 -6.14 3.80 -16.16
C SER A 427 -5.12 3.63 -17.30
N ARG A 428 -5.04 2.43 -17.90
CA ARG A 428 -4.15 2.15 -19.04
C ARG A 428 -4.59 2.88 -20.29
N THR A 429 -5.88 2.89 -20.57
CA THR A 429 -6.47 3.64 -21.68
C THR A 429 -6.24 5.14 -21.52
N ALA A 430 -6.41 5.68 -20.30
CA ALA A 430 -6.13 7.09 -20.02
C ALA A 430 -4.65 7.47 -20.26
N LEU A 431 -3.71 6.65 -19.77
CA LEU A 431 -2.27 6.83 -20.01
C LEU A 431 -1.93 6.78 -21.50
N ALA A 432 -2.51 5.83 -22.22
CA ALA A 432 -2.27 5.64 -23.64
C ALA A 432 -2.69 6.85 -24.47
N VAL A 433 -3.89 7.37 -24.24
CA VAL A 433 -4.39 8.55 -24.96
C VAL A 433 -3.61 9.82 -24.58
N ASN A 434 -3.27 9.98 -23.30
CA ASN A 434 -2.41 11.08 -22.87
C ASN A 434 -1.04 11.03 -23.57
N GLU A 435 -0.39 9.86 -23.63
CA GLU A 435 0.90 9.70 -24.32
C GLU A 435 0.79 9.91 -25.84
N LEU A 436 -0.29 9.42 -26.46
CA LEU A 436 -0.53 9.61 -27.88
C LEU A 436 -0.72 11.09 -28.25
N SER A 437 -1.37 11.88 -27.38
CA SER A 437 -1.52 13.32 -27.60
C SER A 437 -0.19 14.09 -27.53
N LYS A 438 0.86 13.53 -26.90
CA LYS A 438 2.23 14.06 -26.96
C LYS A 438 2.88 13.77 -28.31
N CYS A 439 2.59 12.60 -28.89
CA CYS A 439 3.13 12.18 -30.19
C CYS A 439 2.43 12.86 -31.37
N VAL A 440 1.13 13.17 -31.24
CA VAL A 440 0.31 13.79 -32.29
C VAL A 440 -0.47 14.98 -31.71
N PRO A 441 0.23 16.09 -31.38
CA PRO A 441 -0.39 17.20 -30.65
C PRO A 441 -1.48 17.93 -31.45
N ASP A 442 -1.49 17.81 -32.78
CA ASP A 442 -2.48 18.46 -33.65
C ASP A 442 -3.81 17.69 -33.76
N ASN A 443 -3.92 16.48 -33.18
CA ASN A 443 -5.14 15.70 -33.25
C ASN A 443 -6.08 15.99 -32.06
N ALA A 444 -7.05 16.87 -32.27
CA ALA A 444 -8.01 17.28 -31.26
C ALA A 444 -8.84 16.12 -30.64
N SER A 445 -9.08 15.03 -31.38
CA SER A 445 -9.92 13.93 -30.87
C SER A 445 -9.31 13.23 -29.65
N TYR A 446 -7.99 13.20 -29.53
CA TYR A 446 -7.29 12.58 -28.40
C TYR A 446 -7.50 13.38 -27.11
N TYR A 447 -7.44 14.71 -27.18
CA TYR A 447 -7.75 15.57 -26.05
C TYR A 447 -9.22 15.49 -25.66
N VAL A 448 -10.13 15.56 -26.64
CA VAL A 448 -11.58 15.45 -26.39
C VAL A 448 -11.90 14.12 -25.69
N PHE A 449 -11.36 13.00 -26.17
CA PHE A 449 -11.58 11.71 -25.53
C PHE A 449 -11.02 11.69 -24.10
N ALA A 450 -9.80 12.18 -23.87
CA ALA A 450 -9.19 12.19 -22.53
C ALA A 450 -10.04 12.98 -21.52
N LEU A 451 -10.52 14.15 -21.91
CA LEU A 451 -11.36 15.01 -21.08
C LEU A 451 -12.75 14.42 -20.84
N GLU A 452 -13.41 13.92 -21.89
CA GLU A 452 -14.70 13.25 -21.75
C GLU A 452 -14.62 11.99 -20.90
N ASN A 453 -13.54 11.22 -21.03
CA ASN A 453 -13.30 10.02 -20.25
C ASN A 453 -13.23 10.34 -18.75
N ALA A 454 -12.45 11.34 -18.35
CA ALA A 454 -12.43 11.76 -16.96
C ALA A 454 -13.79 12.29 -16.52
N GLN A 455 -14.40 13.21 -17.30
CA GLN A 455 -15.66 13.86 -16.95
C GLN A 455 -16.81 12.88 -16.73
N LYS A 456 -16.93 11.85 -17.57
CA LYS A 456 -17.96 10.79 -17.43
C LYS A 456 -17.77 9.93 -16.19
N ASN A 457 -16.54 9.84 -15.66
CA ASN A 457 -16.19 8.99 -14.52
C ASN A 457 -15.93 9.77 -13.22
N LEU A 458 -16.01 11.12 -13.22
CA LEU A 458 -15.71 11.94 -12.04
C LEU A 458 -16.50 11.53 -10.80
N GLU A 459 -17.82 11.41 -10.92
CA GLU A 459 -18.69 11.07 -9.77
C GLU A 459 -18.38 9.68 -9.21
N ALA A 460 -18.20 8.69 -10.10
CA ALA A 460 -17.85 7.33 -9.72
C ALA A 460 -16.48 7.29 -9.01
N ILE A 461 -15.46 7.97 -9.56
CA ILE A 461 -14.12 8.03 -8.97
C ILE A 461 -14.16 8.77 -7.63
N TYR A 462 -14.82 9.93 -7.56
CA TYR A 462 -14.96 10.73 -6.35
C TYR A 462 -15.60 9.94 -5.21
N GLY A 463 -16.69 9.21 -5.50
CA GLY A 463 -17.50 8.48 -4.53
C GLY A 463 -16.94 7.15 -4.03
N LEU A 464 -15.77 6.69 -4.52
CA LEU A 464 -15.19 5.44 -4.05
C LEU A 464 -14.69 5.55 -2.60
N ASP A 465 -15.18 4.68 -1.73
CA ASP A 465 -14.71 4.56 -0.35
C ASP A 465 -13.28 4.02 -0.27
N THR A 466 -12.89 3.12 -1.16
CA THR A 466 -11.55 2.51 -1.19
C THR A 466 -10.48 3.43 -1.80
N ALA A 467 -9.20 3.09 -1.61
CA ALA A 467 -8.06 3.84 -2.14
C ALA A 467 -8.00 3.84 -3.69
N SER A 468 -8.32 2.71 -4.34
CA SER A 468 -8.44 2.51 -5.79
C SER A 468 -7.56 3.46 -6.66
N PRO A 469 -6.26 3.16 -6.83
CA PRO A 469 -5.26 4.11 -7.35
C PRO A 469 -5.46 4.47 -8.82
N GLY A 470 -6.08 3.59 -9.61
CA GLY A 470 -6.37 3.84 -11.02
C GLY A 470 -7.18 5.13 -11.24
N GLY A 471 -8.02 5.52 -10.30
CA GLY A 471 -8.78 6.77 -10.36
C GLY A 471 -7.88 8.00 -10.47
N LEU A 472 -6.83 8.11 -9.65
CA LEU A 472 -5.91 9.26 -9.73
C LEU A 472 -5.11 9.24 -11.04
N VAL A 473 -4.73 8.06 -11.54
CA VAL A 473 -4.06 7.95 -12.84
C VAL A 473 -4.94 8.48 -13.98
N VAL A 474 -6.24 8.15 -13.98
CA VAL A 474 -7.20 8.66 -14.98
C VAL A 474 -7.32 10.18 -14.89
N LEU A 475 -7.51 10.72 -13.67
CA LEU A 475 -7.69 12.15 -13.46
C LEU A 475 -6.44 12.95 -13.86
N MET A 476 -5.25 12.48 -13.45
CA MET A 476 -4.00 13.16 -13.77
C MET A 476 -3.66 13.06 -15.26
N SER A 477 -3.98 11.94 -15.92
CA SER A 477 -3.81 11.81 -17.37
C SER A 477 -4.70 12.81 -18.13
N ALA A 478 -5.92 13.03 -17.65
CA ALA A 478 -6.82 14.03 -18.22
C ALA A 478 -6.36 15.46 -17.91
N TYR A 479 -5.81 15.73 -16.72
CA TYR A 479 -5.23 17.02 -16.38
C TYR A 479 -4.04 17.37 -17.28
N GLU A 480 -3.09 16.45 -17.51
CA GLU A 480 -1.99 16.69 -18.45
C GLU A 480 -2.47 16.94 -19.88
N ALA A 481 -3.55 16.27 -20.31
CA ALA A 481 -4.16 16.54 -21.60
C ALA A 481 -4.83 17.92 -21.64
N TYR A 482 -5.53 18.32 -20.58
CA TYR A 482 -6.10 19.65 -20.41
C TYR A 482 -5.03 20.73 -20.52
N ASP A 483 -4.01 20.66 -19.68
CA ASP A 483 -2.90 21.64 -19.59
C ASP A 483 -2.17 21.78 -20.94
N ARG A 484 -1.88 20.65 -21.60
CA ARG A 484 -1.26 20.64 -22.93
C ARG A 484 -2.15 21.29 -23.99
N MET A 485 -3.44 20.96 -24.00
CA MET A 485 -4.37 21.49 -25.00
C MET A 485 -4.54 23.00 -24.85
N THR A 486 -4.73 23.50 -23.63
CA THR A 486 -4.90 24.92 -23.35
C THR A 486 -3.60 25.69 -23.57
N GLY A 487 -2.45 25.10 -23.24
CA GLY A 487 -1.13 25.65 -23.53
C GLY A 487 -0.86 25.91 -25.03
N TYR A 488 -1.47 25.13 -25.92
CA TYR A 488 -1.43 25.36 -27.37
C TYR A 488 -2.56 26.27 -27.90
N GLY A 489 -3.38 26.84 -27.03
CA GLY A 489 -4.52 27.70 -27.42
C GLY A 489 -5.77 26.92 -27.87
N GLY A 490 -5.84 25.61 -27.59
CA GLY A 490 -7.05 24.82 -27.80
C GLY A 490 -8.17 25.21 -26.83
N SER A 491 -9.43 25.00 -27.24
CA SER A 491 -10.59 25.28 -26.40
C SER A 491 -10.96 24.07 -25.54
N ALA A 492 -11.11 24.28 -24.23
CA ALA A 492 -11.69 23.33 -23.29
C ALA A 492 -13.16 23.67 -22.95
N GLU A 493 -13.86 24.39 -23.85
CA GLU A 493 -15.26 24.77 -23.63
C GLU A 493 -16.14 23.54 -23.37
N GLY A 494 -16.92 23.59 -22.28
CA GLY A 494 -17.77 22.48 -21.83
C GLY A 494 -17.09 21.48 -20.89
N PHE A 495 -15.77 21.56 -20.71
CA PHE A 495 -15.06 20.81 -19.68
C PHE A 495 -15.04 21.59 -18.35
N TYR A 496 -15.38 20.91 -17.26
CA TYR A 496 -15.42 21.51 -15.94
C TYR A 496 -14.13 21.19 -15.18
N LEU A 497 -13.17 22.12 -15.20
CA LEU A 497 -11.88 21.97 -14.54
C LEU A 497 -12.00 21.87 -13.01
N GLU A 498 -12.82 22.72 -12.38
CA GLU A 498 -12.97 22.72 -10.92
C GLU A 498 -13.42 21.34 -10.35
N PRO A 499 -14.45 20.67 -10.91
CA PRO A 499 -14.77 19.28 -10.54
C PRO A 499 -13.63 18.29 -10.72
N LEU A 500 -12.80 18.44 -11.76
CA LEU A 500 -11.59 17.61 -11.94
C LEU A 500 -10.62 17.85 -10.78
N LEU A 501 -10.25 19.10 -10.49
CA LEU A 501 -9.29 19.45 -9.44
C LEU A 501 -9.77 19.00 -8.06
N ARG A 502 -11.05 19.23 -7.74
CA ARG A 502 -11.66 18.73 -6.50
C ARG A 502 -11.56 17.21 -6.38
N THR A 503 -11.80 16.50 -7.48
CA THR A 503 -11.71 15.04 -7.49
C THR A 503 -10.25 14.57 -7.37
N ILE A 504 -9.30 15.25 -8.01
CA ILE A 504 -7.85 15.00 -7.84
C ILE A 504 -7.46 15.13 -6.37
N SER A 505 -7.81 16.24 -5.71
CA SER A 505 -7.53 16.47 -4.28
C SER A 505 -8.13 15.37 -3.40
N ALA A 506 -9.41 15.04 -3.61
CA ALA A 506 -10.08 13.97 -2.87
C ALA A 506 -9.42 12.60 -3.07
N ARG A 507 -8.99 12.27 -4.30
CA ARG A 507 -8.33 10.98 -4.58
C ARG A 507 -6.91 10.92 -4.06
N ALA A 508 -6.14 12.01 -4.15
CA ALA A 508 -4.81 12.09 -3.56
C ALA A 508 -4.89 11.85 -2.04
N GLN A 509 -5.84 12.48 -1.35
CA GLN A 509 -6.10 12.23 0.07
C GLN A 509 -6.53 10.78 0.34
N ARG A 510 -7.42 10.22 -0.50
CA ARG A 510 -7.97 8.87 -0.29
C ARG A 510 -6.95 7.75 -0.46
N GLN A 511 -5.93 7.93 -1.30
CA GLN A 511 -4.87 6.94 -1.48
C GLN A 511 -4.00 6.75 -0.22
N LEU A 512 -3.99 7.73 0.70
CA LEU A 512 -3.34 7.58 2.00
C LEU A 512 -3.92 6.41 2.82
N ASP A 513 -5.20 6.07 2.62
CA ASP A 513 -5.87 4.97 3.33
C ASP A 513 -5.31 3.60 2.92
N GLY A 514 -4.68 3.54 1.73
CA GLY A 514 -3.93 2.38 1.26
C GLY A 514 -2.45 2.42 1.63
N TYR A 515 -1.91 3.52 2.14
CA TYR A 515 -0.47 3.62 2.45
C TYR A 515 -0.17 3.03 3.84
N LEU A 516 0.84 2.16 3.91
CA LEU A 516 1.24 1.50 5.14
C LEU A 516 2.14 2.39 5.99
N PHE A 517 1.52 3.32 6.70
CA PHE A 517 2.14 4.05 7.79
C PHE A 517 2.48 3.12 8.97
N PRO A 518 3.44 3.50 9.85
CA PRO A 518 3.76 2.77 11.08
C PRO A 518 2.53 2.30 11.89
N GLU A 519 1.52 3.15 12.05
CA GLU A 519 0.30 2.85 12.81
C GLU A 519 -0.59 1.74 12.21
N TYR A 520 -0.37 1.34 10.96
CA TYR A 520 -1.01 0.17 10.35
C TYR A 520 -0.01 -0.98 10.15
N ALA A 521 1.21 -0.68 9.69
CA ALA A 521 2.25 -1.66 9.46
C ALA A 521 2.57 -2.48 10.73
N MET A 522 2.51 -1.85 11.91
CA MET A 522 2.85 -2.49 13.18
C MET A 522 1.98 -3.72 13.53
N TYR A 523 0.78 -3.86 12.95
CA TYR A 523 -0.10 -5.01 13.21
C TYR A 523 0.12 -6.20 12.25
N ARG A 524 1.03 -6.05 11.28
CA ARG A 524 1.41 -7.11 10.33
C ARG A 524 2.44 -8.06 10.95
N GLU A 525 2.56 -9.26 10.38
CA GLU A 525 3.50 -10.27 10.92
C GLU A 525 4.95 -9.79 10.83
N ASP A 526 5.29 -9.13 9.73
CA ASP A 526 6.56 -8.46 9.47
C ASP A 526 6.28 -6.98 9.14
N PRO A 527 6.25 -6.09 10.17
CA PRO A 527 5.96 -4.67 9.97
C PRO A 527 6.97 -3.97 9.07
N GLY A 528 8.26 -4.30 9.22
CA GLY A 528 9.34 -3.70 8.44
C GLY A 528 9.29 -4.07 6.97
N GLY A 529 8.90 -5.31 6.67
CA GLY A 529 8.77 -5.82 5.30
C GLY A 529 7.62 -5.21 4.48
N VAL A 530 6.70 -4.47 5.10
CA VAL A 530 5.55 -3.86 4.43
C VAL A 530 5.46 -2.34 4.61
N LEU A 531 6.28 -1.76 5.51
CA LEU A 531 6.30 -0.34 5.80
C LEU A 531 6.52 0.49 4.53
N GLY A 532 5.69 1.52 4.34
CA GLY A 532 5.81 2.46 3.22
C GLY A 532 5.42 1.89 1.85
N ALA A 533 4.86 0.68 1.80
CA ALA A 533 4.16 0.14 0.65
C ALA A 533 2.68 0.55 0.63
N PHE A 534 1.96 0.13 -0.41
CA PHE A 534 0.52 0.33 -0.53
C PHE A 534 -0.23 -1.01 -0.42
N MET A 535 -1.16 -1.10 0.52
CA MET A 535 -2.06 -2.22 0.70
C MET A 535 -3.39 -2.04 -0.05
N THR A 536 -4.06 -3.16 -0.30
CA THR A 536 -5.47 -3.22 -0.68
C THR A 536 -6.27 -3.64 0.55
N ARG A 537 -7.03 -2.71 1.13
CA ARG A 537 -7.69 -2.91 2.42
C ARG A 537 -8.78 -3.99 2.32
N GLU A 538 -9.55 -3.91 1.26
CA GLU A 538 -10.61 -4.85 0.85
C GLU A 538 -10.11 -6.25 0.49
N ASP A 539 -8.80 -6.41 0.31
CA ASP A 539 -8.15 -7.69 0.03
C ASP A 539 -7.33 -8.15 1.24
N GLY A 540 -7.90 -8.05 2.45
CA GLY A 540 -7.26 -8.52 3.68
C GLY A 540 -5.95 -7.79 3.99
N LEU A 541 -5.88 -6.49 3.68
CA LEU A 541 -4.67 -5.67 3.80
C LEU A 541 -3.48 -6.23 2.99
N SER A 542 -3.74 -6.92 1.87
CA SER A 542 -2.70 -7.50 1.02
C SER A 542 -1.82 -6.41 0.40
N VAL A 543 -0.55 -6.73 0.14
CA VAL A 543 0.38 -5.86 -0.59
C VAL A 543 0.78 -6.58 -1.87
N ARG A 544 0.36 -6.04 -3.01
CA ARG A 544 0.66 -6.60 -4.34
C ARG A 544 1.47 -5.60 -5.14
N THR A 545 2.53 -6.07 -5.80
CA THR A 545 3.46 -5.20 -6.54
C THR A 545 2.74 -4.34 -7.58
N ALA A 546 1.77 -4.90 -8.31
CA ALA A 546 1.00 -4.15 -9.31
C ALA A 546 0.24 -2.95 -8.72
N GLN A 547 -0.30 -3.10 -7.51
CA GLN A 547 -1.02 -2.06 -6.76
C GLN A 547 -0.07 -0.96 -6.30
N VAL A 548 1.10 -1.34 -5.79
CA VAL A 548 2.16 -0.38 -5.39
C VAL A 548 2.62 0.43 -6.61
N CYS A 549 2.82 -0.22 -7.76
CA CYS A 549 3.19 0.46 -9.00
C CYS A 549 2.12 1.46 -9.46
N GLU A 550 0.84 1.16 -9.32
CA GLU A 550 -0.24 2.07 -9.74
C GLU A 550 -0.38 3.29 -8.82
N ASN A 551 -0.16 3.13 -7.51
CA ASN A 551 -0.07 4.27 -6.60
C ASN A 551 1.14 5.15 -6.94
N ILE A 552 2.30 4.56 -7.24
CA ILE A 552 3.48 5.32 -7.71
C ILE A 552 3.16 6.08 -8.99
N GLU A 553 2.45 5.48 -9.95
CA GLU A 553 2.02 6.14 -11.18
C GLU A 553 1.18 7.40 -10.89
N GLY A 554 0.12 7.25 -10.10
CA GLY A 554 -0.80 8.35 -9.78
C GLY A 554 -0.11 9.49 -9.05
N TYR A 555 0.64 9.17 -7.98
CA TYR A 555 1.38 10.19 -7.23
C TYR A 555 2.53 10.80 -8.01
N ASN A 556 3.19 10.06 -8.91
CA ASN A 556 4.25 10.63 -9.74
C ASN A 556 3.70 11.69 -10.71
N LEU A 557 2.58 11.40 -11.38
CA LEU A 557 1.88 12.37 -12.22
C LEU A 557 1.42 13.57 -11.38
N TYR A 558 0.86 13.33 -10.20
CA TYR A 558 0.45 14.39 -9.27
C TYR A 558 1.62 15.30 -8.88
N CYS A 559 2.74 14.73 -8.43
CA CYS A 559 3.94 15.48 -8.06
C CYS A 559 4.52 16.27 -9.23
N ALA A 560 4.51 15.71 -10.44
CA ALA A 560 5.06 16.37 -11.64
C ALA A 560 4.23 17.60 -12.05
N ASN A 561 2.94 17.61 -11.72
CA ASN A 561 2.00 18.65 -12.13
C ASN A 561 1.51 19.53 -10.97
N TYR A 562 2.04 19.34 -9.75
CA TYR A 562 1.50 19.96 -8.53
C TYR A 562 1.45 21.49 -8.59
N GLU A 563 2.50 22.14 -9.10
CA GLU A 563 2.54 23.61 -9.23
C GLU A 563 1.50 24.13 -10.23
N ASN A 564 1.29 23.42 -11.34
CA ASN A 564 0.27 23.80 -12.33
C ASN A 564 -1.13 23.60 -11.74
N LEU A 565 -1.34 22.49 -11.01
CA LEU A 565 -2.58 22.23 -10.30
C LEU A 565 -2.91 23.37 -9.32
N LEU A 566 -1.94 23.84 -8.54
CA LEU A 566 -2.11 24.99 -7.64
C LEU A 566 -2.45 26.26 -8.41
N ALA A 567 -1.75 26.55 -9.50
CA ALA A 567 -2.01 27.71 -10.35
C ALA A 567 -3.43 27.70 -10.95
N ASP A 568 -3.96 26.51 -11.22
CA ASP A 568 -5.31 26.29 -11.76
C ASP A 568 -6.40 26.23 -10.67
N GLY A 569 -6.04 26.37 -9.39
CA GLY A 569 -7.00 26.44 -8.29
C GLY A 569 -7.28 25.11 -7.60
N LEU A 570 -6.32 24.18 -7.58
CA LEU A 570 -6.38 23.01 -6.69
C LEU A 570 -6.48 23.50 -5.24
N LEU A 571 -7.61 23.22 -4.61
CA LEU A 571 -7.82 23.53 -3.20
C LEU A 571 -6.89 22.67 -2.33
N GLU A 572 -6.05 23.32 -1.54
CA GLU A 572 -5.41 22.69 -0.39
C GLU A 572 -6.52 22.27 0.58
N ALA A 573 -6.51 21.03 1.04
CA ALA A 573 -7.57 20.50 1.88
C ALA A 573 -7.68 21.36 3.18
N GLY A 574 -8.84 21.99 3.39
CA GLY A 574 -9.09 22.89 4.52
C GLY A 574 -9.89 24.17 4.19
N GLU A 575 -10.10 24.50 2.91
CA GLU A 575 -11.01 25.59 2.47
C GLU A 575 -12.47 25.16 2.27
#